data_AF-A0A0C2BZJ0-F1
#
_entry.id   AF-A0A0C2BZJ0-F1
#
_cell.length_a   1.000
_cell.length_b   1.000
_cell.length_c   1.000
_cell.angle_alpha   90.00
_cell.angle_beta   90.00
_cell.angle_gamma   90.00
#
_symmetry.space_group_name_H-M   'P 1'
#
loop_
_entity.id
_entity.type
_entity.pdbx_description
1 polymer ?
#
loop_
_entity_poly.entity_id
_entity_poly.type
_entity_poly.pdbx_seq_one_letter_code
_entity_poly.pdbx_strand_id
1 'polypeptide(L)'
;MRLSTSIAKVALRGTKVGVVAGPRGEKAWEQNRIDAREMIEWAKNGAMTMSRNVIDKIPMLESVSEPCHSVGKHCRATSEDPYPHLVVKDFLESLWNCVKGDISLDDLKPARKS
;
A
#
# COMPACT_ATOMS: atom_id res chain seq x y z
N MET A 1 9.31 -1.05 14.26
CA MET A 1 8.36 -1.95 14.97
C MET A 1 7.02 -1.34 15.39
N ARG A 2 6.86 -0.03 15.66
CA ARG A 2 5.55 0.51 16.09
C ARG A 2 4.42 0.34 15.06
N LEU A 3 4.74 0.48 13.77
CA LEU A 3 3.74 0.44 12.69
C LEU A 3 3.18 -0.97 12.44
N SER A 4 4.03 -2.03 12.45
CA SER A 4 3.57 -3.41 12.26
C SER A 4 2.61 -3.86 13.37
N THR A 5 2.88 -3.48 14.62
CA THR A 5 1.96 -3.73 15.75
C THR A 5 0.64 -2.98 15.58
N SER A 6 0.65 -1.75 15.09
CA SER A 6 -0.58 -1.01 14.81
C SER A 6 -1.39 -1.64 13.69
N ILE A 7 -0.74 -2.08 12.60
CA ILE A 7 -1.40 -2.81 11.51
C ILE A 7 -2.03 -4.10 12.05
N ALA A 8 -1.29 -4.89 12.82
CA ALA A 8 -1.79 -6.11 13.44
C ALA A 8 -3.02 -5.86 14.32
N LYS A 9 -2.99 -4.80 15.15
CA LYS A 9 -4.13 -4.42 16.00
C LYS A 9 -5.37 -4.04 15.19
N VAL A 10 -5.20 -3.32 14.09
CA VAL A 10 -6.30 -2.93 13.20
C VAL A 10 -6.87 -4.14 12.45
N ALA A 11 -5.99 -5.02 11.95
CA ALA A 11 -6.38 -6.29 11.34
C ALA A 11 -7.15 -7.20 12.31
N LEU A 12 -6.72 -7.28 13.57
CA LEU A 12 -7.41 -8.04 14.63
C LEU A 12 -8.81 -7.52 14.93
N ARG A 13 -9.06 -6.22 14.73
CA ARG A 13 -10.39 -5.60 14.86
C ARG A 13 -11.29 -5.88 13.65
N GLY A 14 -10.85 -6.71 12.70
CA GLY A 14 -11.61 -7.05 11.49
C GLY A 14 -11.45 -6.04 10.34
N THR A 15 -10.60 -5.03 10.48
CA THR A 15 -10.36 -4.05 9.41
C THR A 15 -9.38 -4.62 8.38
N LYS A 16 -9.74 -4.54 7.09
CA LYS A 16 -8.81 -4.88 6.00
C LYS A 16 -7.78 -3.76 5.82
N VAL A 17 -6.50 -4.12 5.83
CA VAL A 17 -5.38 -3.21 5.59
C VAL A 17 -4.70 -3.61 4.29
N GLY A 18 -4.83 -2.78 3.26
CA GLY A 18 -4.11 -2.95 2.00
C GLY A 18 -2.78 -2.20 2.04
N VAL A 19 -1.69 -2.87 1.68
CA VAL A 19 -0.36 -2.26 1.59
C VAL A 19 0.13 -2.33 0.16
N VAL A 20 0.52 -1.18 -0.36
CA VAL A 20 0.85 -0.94 -1.77
C VAL A 20 2.18 -0.20 -1.87
N ALA A 21 2.92 -0.45 -2.94
CA ALA A 21 4.16 0.26 -3.20
C ALA A 21 3.86 1.70 -3.65
N GLY A 22 4.69 2.66 -3.20
CA GLY A 22 4.64 4.04 -3.69
C GLY A 22 5.15 4.18 -5.13
N PRO A 23 5.14 5.41 -5.69
CA PRO A 23 5.63 5.68 -7.04
C PRO A 23 7.08 5.26 -7.23
N ARG A 24 7.42 4.73 -8.42
CA ARG A 24 8.76 4.23 -8.77
C ARG A 24 9.68 5.37 -9.20
N GLY A 25 11.00 5.18 -9.04
CA GLY A 25 12.02 6.07 -9.59
C GLY A 25 12.97 6.69 -8.56
N GLU A 26 12.64 6.59 -7.28
CA GLU A 26 13.52 7.08 -6.21
C GLU A 26 14.39 5.97 -5.63
N LYS A 27 15.63 6.33 -5.23
CA LYS A 27 16.48 5.40 -4.46
C LYS A 27 15.80 4.94 -3.16
N ALA A 28 15.00 5.82 -2.56
CA ALA A 28 14.21 5.49 -1.39
C ALA A 28 13.17 4.38 -1.67
N TRP A 29 12.65 4.29 -2.90
CA TRP A 29 11.66 3.27 -3.25
C TRP A 29 12.22 1.85 -3.11
N GLU A 30 13.43 1.60 -3.60
CA GLU A 30 14.07 0.27 -3.56
C GLU A 30 14.27 -0.21 -2.11
N GLN A 31 14.83 0.67 -1.27
CA GLN A 31 15.09 0.38 0.13
C GLN A 31 13.77 0.23 0.91
N ASN A 32 12.84 1.16 0.74
CA ASN A 32 11.56 1.14 1.45
C ASN A 32 10.71 -0.07 1.07
N ARG A 33 10.89 -0.65 -0.12
CA ARG A 33 10.15 -1.83 -0.56
C ARG A 33 10.51 -3.06 0.25
N ILE A 34 11.80 -3.29 0.48
CA ILE A 34 12.29 -4.41 1.29
C ILE A 34 11.83 -4.22 2.74
N ASP A 35 12.08 -3.02 3.29
CA ASP A 35 11.71 -2.69 4.67
C ASP A 35 10.19 -2.79 4.91
N ALA A 36 9.37 -2.35 3.95
CA ALA A 36 7.92 -2.44 4.01
C ALA A 36 7.44 -3.90 3.97
N ARG A 37 8.05 -4.75 3.15
CA ARG A 37 7.70 -6.18 3.09
C ARG A 37 7.99 -6.88 4.42
N GLU A 38 9.18 -6.69 4.98
CA GLU A 38 9.53 -7.26 6.28
C GLU A 38 8.57 -6.80 7.38
N MET A 39 8.21 -5.52 7.36
CA MET A 39 7.25 -4.96 8.30
C MET A 39 5.85 -5.60 8.14
N ILE A 40 5.38 -5.81 6.92
CA ILE A 40 4.08 -6.47 6.65
C ILE A 40 4.11 -7.92 7.12
N GLU A 41 5.21 -8.62 6.89
CA GLU A 41 5.38 -10.00 7.36
C GLU A 41 5.27 -10.07 8.88
N TRP A 42 5.92 -9.16 9.60
CA TRP A 42 5.74 -9.04 11.05
C TRP A 42 4.31 -8.68 11.45
N ALA A 43 3.63 -7.83 10.68
CA ALA A 43 2.25 -7.47 10.93
C ALA A 43 1.29 -8.66 10.73
N LYS A 44 1.50 -9.48 9.69
CA LYS A 44 0.74 -10.71 9.44
C LYS A 44 0.95 -11.72 10.56
N ASN A 45 2.19 -11.92 10.98
CA ASN A 45 2.54 -12.81 12.10
C ASN A 45 1.90 -12.31 13.42
N GLY A 46 1.89 -11.00 13.67
CA GLY A 46 1.22 -10.40 14.82
C GLY A 46 -0.32 -10.40 14.75
N ALA A 47 -0.90 -10.41 13.55
CA ALA A 47 -2.35 -10.45 13.33
C ALA A 47 -2.94 -11.86 13.54
N MET A 48 -2.09 -12.89 13.64
CA MET A 48 -2.47 -14.28 13.92
C MET A 48 -3.61 -14.76 13.00
N THR A 49 -4.79 -15.07 13.58
CA THR A 49 -5.98 -15.57 12.87
C THR A 49 -6.59 -14.56 11.90
N MET A 50 -6.20 -13.29 12.00
CA MET A 50 -6.65 -12.19 11.13
C MET A 50 -5.59 -11.76 10.12
N SER A 51 -4.56 -12.56 9.88
CA SER A 51 -3.52 -12.29 8.87
C SER A 51 -4.09 -12.06 7.46
N ARG A 52 -5.21 -12.73 7.12
CA ARG A 52 -5.96 -12.52 5.87
C ARG A 52 -6.49 -11.09 5.68
N ASN A 53 -6.63 -10.33 6.76
CA ASN A 53 -7.05 -8.93 6.69
C ASN A 53 -5.88 -8.00 6.30
N VAL A 54 -4.63 -8.49 6.34
CA VAL A 54 -3.45 -7.75 5.87
C VAL A 54 -3.14 -8.17 4.44
N ILE A 55 -3.55 -7.32 3.50
CA ILE A 55 -3.45 -7.56 2.05
C ILE A 55 -2.16 -6.92 1.55
N ASP A 56 -1.21 -7.78 1.19
CA ASP A 56 0.09 -7.37 0.66
C ASP A 56 0.06 -7.36 -0.86
N LYS A 57 0.23 -6.18 -1.46
CA LYS A 57 0.29 -5.98 -2.92
C LYS A 57 1.68 -5.54 -3.38
N ILE A 58 2.69 -5.61 -2.50
CA ILE A 58 4.07 -5.34 -2.87
C ILE A 58 4.69 -6.69 -3.26
N PRO A 59 4.94 -7.01 -4.55
CA PRO A 59 5.63 -8.23 -4.96
C PRO A 59 7.12 -8.22 -4.61
N MET A 60 7.75 -9.40 -4.65
CA MET A 60 9.15 -9.59 -4.24
C MET A 60 10.10 -9.11 -5.33
N LEU A 61 9.68 -9.30 -6.58
CA LEU A 61 10.33 -8.80 -7.77
C LEU A 61 9.47 -7.67 -8.34
N GLU A 62 10.09 -6.71 -9.01
CA GLU A 62 9.35 -5.68 -9.75
C GLU A 62 8.39 -6.36 -10.73
N SER A 63 7.11 -5.99 -10.66
CA SER A 63 6.09 -6.55 -11.55
C SER A 63 5.47 -5.44 -12.38
N VAL A 64 5.15 -5.77 -13.64
CA VAL A 64 4.35 -4.91 -14.54
C VAL A 64 2.93 -4.68 -14.02
N SER A 65 2.48 -5.52 -13.07
CA SER A 65 1.17 -5.42 -12.44
C SER A 65 1.14 -4.47 -11.24
N GLU A 66 2.26 -3.88 -10.83
CA GLU A 66 2.28 -2.94 -9.71
C GLU A 66 1.75 -1.56 -10.14
N PRO A 67 1.01 -0.86 -9.26
CA PRO A 67 0.56 0.52 -9.51
C PRO A 67 1.69 1.49 -9.84
N CYS A 68 2.91 1.18 -9.41
CA CYS A 68 4.10 1.98 -9.64
C CYS A 68 4.76 1.74 -11.01
N HIS A 69 4.34 0.71 -11.76
CA HIS A 69 4.92 0.40 -13.07
C HIS A 69 4.33 1.27 -14.19
N SER A 70 3.06 1.67 -14.05
CA SER A 70 2.34 2.53 -15.01
C SER A 70 2.85 3.97 -15.03
N VAL A 71 3.40 4.47 -13.92
CA VAL A 71 3.88 5.84 -13.76
C VAL A 71 5.31 6.09 -14.27
N GLY A 72 5.99 5.07 -14.79
CA GLY A 72 7.37 5.21 -15.29
C GLY A 72 8.37 5.69 -14.23
N LYS A 73 9.49 6.29 -14.67
CA LYS A 73 10.53 6.87 -13.80
C LYS A 73 10.38 8.39 -13.68
N HIS A 74 9.18 8.87 -13.38
CA HIS A 74 8.94 10.29 -13.18
C HIS A 74 9.22 10.67 -11.72
N CYS A 75 10.50 10.83 -11.41
CA CYS A 75 10.97 11.20 -10.09
C CYS A 75 10.67 12.67 -9.80
N ARG A 76 10.36 12.98 -8.54
CA ARG A 76 10.50 14.34 -8.01
C ARG A 76 11.98 14.75 -7.99
N ALA A 77 12.24 16.06 -8.07
CA ALA A 77 13.61 16.59 -8.10
C ALA A 77 14.33 16.39 -6.76
N THR A 78 13.62 16.54 -5.65
CA THR A 78 14.10 16.28 -4.28
C THR A 78 13.05 15.54 -3.45
N SER A 79 13.44 15.01 -2.29
CA SER A 79 12.51 14.31 -1.38
C SER A 79 11.45 15.20 -0.74
N GLU A 80 11.58 16.52 -0.85
CA GLU A 80 10.62 17.49 -0.30
C GLU A 80 9.65 17.99 -1.39
N ASP A 81 9.99 17.79 -2.66
CA ASP A 81 9.16 18.22 -3.78
C ASP A 81 7.92 17.32 -3.98
N PRO A 82 6.81 17.89 -4.46
CA PRO A 82 5.65 17.12 -4.86
C PRO A 82 5.94 16.28 -6.11
N TYR A 83 5.26 15.13 -6.22
CA TYR A 83 5.23 14.39 -7.48
C TYR A 83 4.50 15.20 -8.56
N PRO A 84 4.90 15.10 -9.84
CA PRO A 84 4.15 15.72 -10.94
C PRO A 84 2.69 15.25 -10.96
N HIS A 85 1.76 16.16 -11.28
CA HIS A 85 0.32 15.87 -11.23
C HIS A 85 -0.10 14.67 -12.10
N LEU A 86 0.55 14.50 -13.26
CA LEU A 86 0.31 13.36 -14.16
C LEU A 86 0.65 12.02 -13.47
N VAL A 87 1.77 11.97 -12.73
CA VAL A 87 2.21 10.79 -11.98
C VAL A 87 1.21 10.44 -10.89
N VAL A 88 0.72 11.43 -10.15
CA VAL A 88 -0.26 11.21 -9.09
C VAL A 88 -1.56 10.63 -9.66
N LYS A 89 -2.04 11.17 -10.78
CA LYS A 89 -3.26 10.69 -11.44
C LYS A 89 -3.11 9.23 -11.90
N ASP A 90 -2.06 8.94 -12.67
CA ASP A 90 -1.82 7.61 -13.24
C ASP A 90 -1.58 6.57 -12.12
N PHE A 91 -0.91 6.98 -11.04
CA PHE A 91 -0.73 6.15 -9.84
C PHE A 91 -2.07 5.82 -9.19
N LEU A 92 -2.95 6.81 -8.97
CA LEU A 92 -4.25 6.60 -8.32
C LEU A 92 -5.17 5.69 -9.15
N GLU A 93 -5.17 5.85 -10.47
CA GLU A 93 -5.93 4.97 -11.37
C GLU A 93 -5.42 3.53 -11.33
N SER A 94 -4.10 3.37 -11.30
CA SER A 94 -3.46 2.05 -11.23
C SER A 94 -3.62 1.40 -9.86
N LEU A 95 -3.56 2.21 -8.80
CA LEU A 95 -3.85 1.81 -7.43
C LEU A 95 -5.27 1.27 -7.32
N TRP A 96 -6.25 2.03 -7.82
CA TRP A 96 -7.65 1.62 -7.84
C TRP A 96 -7.84 0.26 -8.52
N ASN A 97 -7.23 0.07 -9.69
CA ASN A 97 -7.29 -1.20 -10.41
C ASN A 97 -6.64 -2.36 -9.66
N CYS A 98 -5.60 -2.10 -8.88
CA CYS A 98 -4.90 -3.10 -8.08
C CYS A 98 -5.70 -3.55 -6.85
N VAL A 99 -6.43 -2.64 -6.20
CA VAL A 99 -7.10 -2.91 -4.92
C VAL A 99 -8.60 -3.14 -5.02
N LYS A 100 -9.26 -2.77 -6.14
CA LYS A 100 -10.72 -2.89 -6.31
C LYS A 100 -11.25 -4.32 -6.13
N GLY A 101 -10.43 -5.34 -6.39
CA GLY A 101 -10.82 -6.74 -6.21
C GLY A 101 -10.78 -7.20 -4.75
N ASP A 102 -10.04 -6.49 -3.89
CA ASP A 102 -9.81 -6.85 -2.50
C ASP A 102 -10.68 -6.05 -1.52
N ILE A 103 -11.19 -4.90 -1.99
CA ILE A 103 -12.03 -3.97 -1.25
C ILE A 103 -13.49 -4.12 -1.72
N SER A 104 -14.34 -4.72 -0.88
CA SER A 104 -15.78 -4.54 -1.03
C SER A 104 -16.14 -3.15 -0.51
N LEU A 105 -16.46 -2.23 -1.41
CA LEU A 105 -16.93 -0.89 -1.05
C LEU A 105 -18.32 -0.89 -0.39
N ASP A 106 -19.05 -2.02 -0.43
CA ASP A 106 -20.38 -2.15 0.17
C ASP A 106 -20.38 -1.90 1.70
N ASP A 107 -19.22 -2.03 2.35
CA ASP A 107 -19.04 -1.76 3.79
C ASP A 107 -18.75 -0.30 4.14
N LEU A 108 -18.52 0.58 3.14
CA LEU A 108 -18.40 2.02 3.35
C LEU A 108 -19.79 2.66 3.47
N LYS A 109 -20.59 2.20 4.43
CA LYS A 109 -21.71 3.02 4.89
C LYS A 109 -21.12 4.27 5.54
N PRO A 110 -21.48 5.48 5.09
CA PRO A 110 -21.02 6.69 5.75
C PRO A 110 -21.44 6.59 7.22
N ALA A 111 -20.46 6.71 8.12
CA ALA A 111 -20.71 6.83 9.54
C ALA A 111 -21.74 7.95 9.72
N ARG A 112 -22.95 7.59 10.21
CA ARG A 112 -24.00 8.57 10.51
C ARG A 112 -23.36 9.61 11.43
N LYS A 113 -23.29 10.85 10.95
CA LYS A 113 -22.94 12.00 11.79
C LYS A 113 -24.00 12.08 12.89
N SER A 114 -23.60 11.94 14.15
CA SER A 114 -24.43 12.28 15.31
C SER A 114 -24.42 13.78 15.51
#